data_AF-A0A965LEK9-F1
#
_entry.id   AF-A0A965LEK9-F1
#
_cell.length_a   1.000
_cell.length_b   1.000
_cell.length_c   1.000
_cell.angle_alpha   90.00
_cell.angle_beta   90.00
_cell.angle_gamma   90.00
#
_symmetry.space_group_name_H-M   'P 1'
#
loop_
_entity.id
_entity.type
_entity.pdbx_description
1 polymer ?
#
loop_
_entity_poly.entity_id
_entity_poly.type
_entity_poly.pdbx_seq_one_letter_code
_entity_poly.pdbx_strand_id
1 'polypeptide(L)'
;MILIDAVYVNTGGGKALLQELLSCLGGKGKFTLLCDPRLEGVDTAGYEVIIISPREITRRDFYRRHRHALTRVFCFGNVPPPFRLEAEVAVYFHNVLLCSGFKKRNLQVGLHSLEA
;
A
#
# COMPACT_ATOMS: atom_id res chain seq x y z
N MET A 1 -6.10 -12.27 4.11
CA MET A 1 -6.05 -11.32 2.97
C MET A 1 -4.76 -10.51 3.08
N ILE A 2 -3.93 -10.50 2.03
CA ILE A 2 -2.77 -9.61 1.93
C ILE A 2 -3.20 -8.41 1.09
N LEU A 3 -3.20 -7.22 1.71
CA LEU A 3 -3.69 -5.99 1.11
C LEU A 3 -2.54 -5.11 0.64
N ILE A 4 -2.64 -4.59 -0.58
CA ILE A 4 -1.85 -3.46 -1.08
C ILE A 4 -2.78 -2.25 -1.11
N ASP A 5 -2.59 -1.31 -0.18
CA ASP A 5 -3.37 -0.08 -0.08
C ASP A 5 -2.71 1.04 -0.90
N ALA A 6 -3.27 1.28 -2.09
CA ALA A 6 -2.82 2.26 -3.06
C ALA A 6 -3.87 3.37 -3.29
N VAL A 7 -4.79 3.59 -2.34
CA VAL A 7 -5.90 4.57 -2.48
C VAL A 7 -5.42 6.00 -2.74
N TYR A 8 -4.21 6.34 -2.30
CA TYR A 8 -3.63 7.67 -2.52
C TYR A 8 -2.61 7.74 -3.63
N VAL A 9 -2.51 6.68 -4.45
CA VAL A 9 -1.68 6.65 -5.65
C VAL A 9 -2.57 6.77 -6.86
N ASN A 10 -2.54 7.93 -7.52
CA ASN A 10 -3.37 8.21 -8.70
C ASN A 10 -2.67 9.07 -9.77
N THR A 11 -1.42 9.51 -9.54
CA THR A 11 -0.69 10.38 -10.47
C THR A 11 0.82 10.11 -10.47
N GLY A 12 1.48 10.47 -11.58
CA GLY A 12 2.93 10.59 -11.68
C GLY A 12 3.73 9.35 -11.28
N GLY A 13 4.86 9.57 -10.59
CA GLY A 13 5.82 8.52 -10.21
C GLY A 13 5.24 7.43 -9.31
N GLY A 14 4.24 7.73 -8.48
CA GLY A 14 3.57 6.72 -7.66
C GLY A 14 2.92 5.62 -8.50
N LYS A 15 2.31 5.98 -9.64
CA LYS A 15 1.71 5.00 -10.56
C LYS A 15 2.76 4.12 -11.21
N ALA A 16 3.88 4.71 -11.66
CA ALA A 16 4.98 3.95 -12.25
C ALA A 16 5.56 2.93 -11.26
N LEU A 17 5.74 3.32 -9.99
CA LEU A 17 6.20 2.41 -8.94
C LEU A 17 5.16 1.33 -8.61
N LEU A 18 3.86 1.67 -8.63
CA LEU A 18 2.80 0.68 -8.43
C LEU A 18 2.81 -0.35 -9.56
N GLN A 19 2.90 0.09 -10.82
CA GLN A 19 3.00 -0.79 -11.97
C GLN A 19 4.18 -1.76 -11.83
N GLU A 20 5.37 -1.24 -11.51
CA GLU A 20 6.57 -2.06 -11.33
C GLU A 20 6.41 -3.08 -10.19
N LEU A 21 5.81 -2.67 -9.07
CA LEU A 21 5.49 -3.57 -7.96
C LEU A 21 4.58 -4.71 -8.41
N LEU A 22 3.49 -4.42 -9.14
CA LEU A 22 2.54 -5.44 -9.59
C LEU A 22 3.16 -6.38 -10.63
N SER A 23 4.01 -5.86 -11.52
CA SER A 23 4.78 -6.68 -12.46
C SER A 23 5.75 -7.61 -11.72
N CYS A 24 6.46 -7.11 -10.70
CA CYS A 24 7.36 -7.91 -9.87
C CYS A 24 6.64 -8.98 -9.04
N LEU A 25 5.40 -8.73 -8.61
CA LEU A 25 4.59 -9.65 -7.82
C LEU A 25 3.86 -10.70 -8.66
N GLY A 26 3.74 -10.51 -9.98
CA GLY A 26 2.95 -11.33 -10.89
C GLY A 26 3.06 -12.84 -10.62
N GLY A 27 1.98 -13.43 -10.12
CA GLY A 27 1.87 -14.87 -9.84
C GLY A 27 2.52 -15.38 -8.55
N LYS A 28 3.20 -14.53 -7.77
CA LYS A 28 3.89 -14.94 -6.52
C LYS A 28 2.97 -15.07 -5.31
N GLY A 29 1.68 -14.77 -5.45
CA GLY A 29 0.70 -14.87 -4.36
C GLY A 29 -0.65 -14.28 -4.70
N LYS A 30 -1.58 -14.39 -3.76
CA LYS A 30 -2.91 -13.75 -3.83
C LYS A 30 -2.86 -12.42 -3.10
N PHE A 31 -2.98 -11.34 -3.85
CA PHE A 31 -2.98 -9.97 -3.33
C PHE A 31 -4.29 -9.27 -3.70
N THR A 32 -4.81 -8.49 -2.75
CA THR A 32 -5.96 -7.61 -2.96
C THR A 32 -5.45 -6.19 -3.04
N LEU A 33 -5.83 -5.47 -4.10
CA LEU A 33 -5.52 -4.07 -4.34
C LEU A 33 -6.68 -3.19 -3.88
N LEU A 34 -6.39 -2.17 -3.06
CA LEU A 34 -7.34 -1.12 -2.73
C LEU A 34 -6.94 0.17 -3.45
N CYS A 35 -7.77 0.63 -4.37
CA CYS A 35 -7.42 1.71 -5.30
C CYS A 35 -8.45 2.84 -5.32
N ASP A 36 -7.99 4.02 -5.75
CA ASP A 36 -8.82 5.17 -6.12
C ASP A 36 -9.47 4.94 -7.50
N PRO A 37 -10.75 5.33 -7.72
CA PRO A 37 -11.39 5.32 -9.03
C PRO A 37 -10.59 6.05 -10.13
N ARG A 38 -9.75 7.02 -9.75
CA ARG A 38 -8.92 7.81 -10.67
C ARG A 38 -7.62 7.09 -11.06
N LEU A 39 -7.38 5.88 -10.56
CA LEU A 39 -6.23 5.08 -10.95
C LEU A 39 -6.47 4.49 -12.34
N GLU A 40 -5.85 5.12 -13.35
CA GLU A 40 -5.93 4.67 -14.74
C GLU A 40 -4.56 4.19 -15.25
N GLY A 41 -4.51 3.32 -16.26
CA GLY A 41 -3.25 2.95 -16.93
C GLY A 41 -2.25 2.18 -16.07
N VAL A 42 -2.71 1.51 -15.01
CA VAL A 42 -1.94 0.49 -14.28
C VAL A 42 -2.58 -0.86 -14.60
N ASP A 43 -1.78 -1.83 -15.03
CA ASP A 43 -2.22 -3.19 -15.27
C ASP A 43 -2.41 -3.94 -13.94
N THR A 44 -3.67 -4.23 -13.62
CA THR A 44 -4.06 -4.97 -12.42
C THR A 44 -4.52 -6.39 -12.76
N ALA A 45 -4.20 -6.92 -13.94
CA ALA A 45 -4.55 -8.28 -14.32
C ALA A 45 -3.99 -9.30 -13.31
N GLY A 46 -4.84 -10.24 -12.87
CA GLY A 46 -4.48 -11.26 -11.89
C GLY A 46 -4.57 -10.83 -10.43
N TYR A 47 -5.00 -9.59 -10.15
CA TYR A 47 -5.24 -9.09 -8.79
C TYR A 47 -6.73 -8.97 -8.49
N GLU A 48 -7.11 -9.19 -7.24
CA GLU A 48 -8.43 -8.79 -6.75
C GLU A 48 -8.41 -7.27 -6.52
N VAL A 49 -9.28 -6.51 -7.18
CA VAL A 49 -9.27 -5.04 -7.10
C VAL A 49 -10.53 -4.54 -6.42
N ILE A 50 -10.35 -3.71 -5.40
CA ILE A 50 -11.40 -3.02 -4.66
C ILE A 50 -11.22 -1.52 -4.89
N ILE A 51 -12.21 -0.90 -5.52
CA ILE A 51 -12.22 0.54 -5.77
C ILE A 51 -12.99 1.24 -4.65
N ILE A 52 -12.37 2.25 -4.04
CA ILE A 52 -13.03 3.11 -3.03
C ILE A 52 -12.76 4.58 -3.27
N SER A 53 -13.71 5.44 -2.89
CA SER A 53 -13.48 6.88 -2.86
C SER A 53 -12.24 7.20 -1.99
N PRO A 54 -11.35 8.11 -2.43
CA PRO A 54 -10.12 8.48 -1.71
C PRO A 54 -10.41 9.41 -0.53
N ARG A 55 -11.38 9.04 0.29
CA ARG A 55 -11.77 9.75 1.51
C ARG A 55 -11.34 8.92 2.71
N GLU A 56 -10.77 9.59 3.71
CA GLU A 56 -10.35 8.94 4.96
C GLU A 56 -11.47 8.11 5.60
N ILE A 57 -12.71 8.61 5.57
CA ILE A 57 -13.88 7.91 6.12
C ILE A 57 -14.12 6.59 5.37
N THR A 58 -14.12 6.62 4.04
CA THR A 58 -14.33 5.42 3.21
C THR A 58 -13.22 4.41 3.41
N ARG A 59 -11.96 4.85 3.47
CA ARG A 59 -10.80 3.98 3.77
C ARG A 59 -10.92 3.37 5.17
N ARG A 60 -11.27 4.17 6.18
CA ARG A 60 -11.51 3.71 7.55
C ARG A 60 -12.60 2.64 7.61
N ASP A 61 -13.71 2.84 6.90
CA ASP A 61 -14.83 1.91 6.90
C ASP A 61 -14.50 0.61 6.14
N PHE A 62 -13.65 0.67 5.11
CA PHE A 62 -13.07 -0.52 4.50
C PHE A 62 -12.24 -1.33 5.50
N TYR A 63 -11.29 -0.69 6.20
CA TYR A 63 -10.46 -1.36 7.21
C TYR A 63 -11.31 -1.96 8.33
N ARG A 64 -12.36 -1.25 8.79
CA ARG A 64 -13.25 -1.75 9.86
C ARG A 64 -13.97 -3.02 9.46
N ARG A 65 -14.44 -3.10 8.21
CA ARG A 65 -15.16 -4.28 7.69
C ARG A 65 -14.26 -5.50 7.51
N HIS A 66 -12.99 -5.29 7.16
CA HIS A 66 -12.08 -6.39 6.81
C HIS A 66 -11.00 -6.68 7.86
N ARG A 67 -10.99 -5.97 9.00
CA ARG A 67 -9.92 -6.02 10.02
C ARG A 67 -9.50 -7.42 10.45
N HIS A 68 -10.46 -8.35 10.56
CA HIS A 68 -10.20 -9.72 11.02
C HIS A 68 -9.78 -10.67 9.87
N ALA A 69 -10.03 -10.29 8.62
CA ALA A 69 -9.61 -11.06 7.45
C ALA A 69 -8.21 -10.66 6.96
N LEU A 70 -7.72 -9.48 7.35
CA LEU A 70 -6.40 -8.97 7.00
C LEU A 70 -5.32 -9.72 7.77
N THR A 71 -4.33 -10.24 7.05
CA THR A 71 -3.14 -10.89 7.63
C THR A 71 -1.91 -10.02 7.47
N ARG A 72 -1.78 -9.33 6.33
CA ARG A 72 -0.74 -8.34 6.05
C ARG A 72 -1.30 -7.16 5.27
N VAL A 73 -0.77 -5.98 5.55
CA VAL A 73 -1.12 -4.72 4.87
C VAL A 73 0.14 -4.00 4.44
N PHE A 74 0.23 -3.68 3.16
CA PHE A 74 1.26 -2.84 2.59
C PHE A 74 0.63 -1.51 2.16
N CYS A 75 0.84 -0.46 2.96
CA CYS A 75 0.35 0.89 2.70
C CYS A 75 1.28 1.58 1.71
N PHE A 76 0.95 1.49 0.42
CA PHE A 76 1.75 2.04 -0.66
C PHE A 76 1.64 3.57 -0.74
N GLY A 77 0.48 4.14 -0.40
CA GLY A 77 0.24 5.58 -0.46
C GLY A 77 0.85 6.43 0.66
N ASN A 78 1.89 5.97 1.37
CA ASN A 78 2.54 6.69 2.47
C ASN A 78 1.63 7.11 3.65
N VAL A 79 0.48 6.44 3.82
CA VAL A 79 -0.45 6.72 4.93
C VAL A 79 -0.78 5.41 5.64
N PRO A 80 -0.51 5.28 6.95
CA PRO A 80 -0.85 4.07 7.69
C PRO A 80 -2.37 3.86 7.78
N PRO A 81 -2.82 2.67 8.22
CA PRO A 81 -4.21 2.44 8.55
C PRO A 81 -4.69 3.43 9.63
N PRO A 82 -5.96 3.86 9.62
CA PRO A 82 -6.46 4.90 10.53
C PRO A 82 -6.61 4.45 11.99
N PHE A 83 -6.33 3.18 12.30
CA PHE A 83 -6.33 2.60 13.64
C PHE A 83 -5.46 1.33 13.66
N ARG A 84 -5.11 0.84 14.85
CA ARG A 84 -4.29 -0.36 15.01
C ARG A 84 -5.01 -1.60 14.46
N LEU A 85 -4.31 -2.37 13.63
CA LEU A 85 -4.74 -3.67 13.12
C LEU A 85 -4.00 -4.79 13.87
N GLU A 86 -4.60 -5.98 13.88
CA GLU A 86 -3.93 -7.23 14.30
C GLU A 86 -2.98 -7.75 13.20
N ALA A 87 -3.23 -7.37 11.95
CA ALA A 87 -2.38 -7.68 10.80
C ALA A 87 -0.99 -7.03 10.90
N GLU A 88 0.00 -7.65 10.27
CA GLU A 88 1.31 -7.03 10.06
C GLU A 88 1.18 -5.86 9.06
N VAL A 89 1.69 -4.68 9.42
CA VAL A 89 1.56 -3.46 8.61
C VAL A 89 2.93 -2.93 8.24
N ALA A 90 3.17 -2.72 6.94
CA ALA A 90 4.30 -2.00 6.41
C ALA A 90 3.82 -0.77 5.64
N VAL A 91 4.46 0.39 5.88
CA VAL A 91 4.16 1.64 5.18
C VAL A 91 5.31 2.00 4.27
N TYR A 92 5.02 2.21 2.99
CA TYR A 92 6.03 2.60 2.01
C TYR A 92 6.13 4.12 1.93
N PHE A 93 7.32 4.64 2.21
CA PHE A 93 7.64 6.04 2.06
C PHE A 93 8.32 6.26 0.71
N HIS A 94 7.61 6.82 -0.27
CA HIS A 94 8.16 7.13 -1.58
C HIS A 94 9.34 8.10 -1.55
N ASN A 95 9.41 8.94 -0.50
CA ASN A 95 10.48 9.92 -0.33
C ASN A 95 11.38 9.52 0.83
N VAL A 96 12.62 9.13 0.52
CA VAL A 96 13.64 8.75 1.50
C VAL A 96 14.03 9.89 2.45
N LEU A 97 13.80 11.15 2.05
CA LEU A 97 14.02 12.31 2.92
C LEU A 97 13.06 12.33 4.10
N LEU A 98 11.91 11.65 4.01
CA LEU A 98 11.03 11.45 5.16
C LEU A 98 11.61 10.45 6.16
N CYS A 99 12.63 9.68 5.77
CA CYS A 99 13.32 8.73 6.64
C CYS A 99 14.63 9.29 7.20
N SER A 100 15.19 10.36 6.61
CA SER A 100 16.42 10.98 7.11
C SER A 100 16.14 11.76 8.40
N GLY A 101 16.80 11.36 9.50
CA GLY A 101 16.64 11.98 10.82
C GLY A 101 15.93 11.12 11.86
N PHE A 102 15.33 9.99 11.47
CA PHE A 102 14.80 9.01 12.43
C PHE A 102 15.95 8.27 13.14
N LYS A 103 16.29 8.69 14.36
CA LYS A 103 17.08 7.83 15.28
C LYS A 103 16.22 6.60 15.60
N LYS A 104 16.74 5.38 15.36
CA LYS A 104 16.12 4.09 15.71
C LYS A 104 15.47 4.15 17.10
N ARG A 105 14.19 4.48 17.15
CA ARG A 105 13.33 4.31 18.32
C ARG A 105 12.01 3.77 17.80
N ASN A 106 11.82 2.47 18.00
CA ASN A 106 10.57 1.73 17.85
C ASN A 106 9.94 1.63 16.45
N LEU A 107 10.53 2.22 15.40
CA LEU A 107 10.19 1.91 14.01
C LEU A 107 11.32 1.07 13.38
N GLN A 108 11.01 -0.16 12.97
CA GLN A 108 11.92 -0.95 12.15
C GLN A 108 11.77 -0.50 10.69
N VAL A 109 12.54 0.52 10.31
CA VAL A 109 12.59 0.97 8.92
C VAL A 109 13.51 0.02 8.15
N GLY A 110 12.93 -0.84 7.31
CA GLY A 110 13.66 -1.63 6.33
C GLY A 110 14.00 -0.76 5.12
N LEU A 111 15.16 -0.11 5.14
CA LEU A 111 15.70 0.55 3.95
C LEU A 111 16.41 -0.51 3.10
N HIS A 112 15.75 -0.99 2.06
CA HIS A 112 16.42 -1.77 1.01
C HIS A 112 16.78 -0.81 -0.12
N SER A 113 18.04 -0.40 -0.17
CA SER A 113 18.62 0.23 -1.35
C SER A 113 18.63 -0.80 -2.49
N LEU A 114 17.96 -0.49 -3.59
CA LEU A 114 18.16 -1.18 -4.85
C LEU A 114 19.50 -0.68 -5.39
N GLU A 115 20.58 -1.39 -5.08
CA GLU A 115 21.82 -1.27 -5.84
C GLU A 115 21.58 -2.00 -7.17
N ALA A 116 21.64 -1.23 -8.26
CA ALA A 116 21.60 -1.73 -9.64
C ALA A 116 23.02 -2.07 -10.10
#